data_AF-A0A371QVV2-F1
#
_entry.id   AF-A0A371QVV2-F1
#
_cell.length_a   1.000
_cell.length_b   1.000
_cell.length_c   1.000
_cell.angle_alpha   90.00
_cell.angle_beta   90.00
_cell.angle_gamma   90.00
#
_symmetry.space_group_name_H-M   'P 1'
#
loop_
_entity.id
_entity.type
_entity.pdbx_description
1 polymer ?
#
loop_
_entity_poly.entity_id
_entity_poly.type
_entity_poly.pdbx_seq_one_letter_code
_entity_poly.pdbx_strand_id
1 'polypeptide(L)'
;MTSHGFVNAGDLLKVAEMARGHGGWVSFELLYKKWGDYAFAILEAAQLLGVLKWAREDGAGKTRVAYALGKRGAVLLNLLVDPCPIDAYIHRGVLRLDTPLGPLSVAPEPGYMLSVAYKLAEICGGDPRSLYLKLKLAVYKAVKRANGLEKWLVPQLRR
;
A
#
# COMPACT_ATOMS: atom_id res chain seq x y z
N MET A 1 33.68 -4.86 2.15
CA MET A 1 32.82 -5.99 2.60
C MET A 1 31.38 -5.53 2.50
N THR A 2 30.63 -6.02 1.51
CA THR A 2 29.17 -5.80 1.43
C THR A 2 28.52 -6.76 2.43
N SER A 3 28.20 -6.26 3.62
CA SER A 3 27.57 -7.00 4.71
C SER A 3 26.07 -7.18 4.46
N HIS A 4 25.69 -7.75 3.32
CA HIS A 4 24.29 -8.12 3.08
C HIS A 4 23.97 -9.37 3.89
N GLY A 5 23.87 -9.21 5.21
CA GLY A 5 23.21 -10.19 6.07
C GLY A 5 21.78 -10.35 5.58
N PHE A 6 21.30 -11.59 5.45
CA PHE A 6 19.92 -11.86 5.07
C PHE A 6 18.98 -11.20 6.08
N VAL A 7 18.21 -10.19 5.63
CA VAL A 7 17.19 -9.55 6.45
C VAL A 7 15.87 -10.31 6.31
N ASN A 8 15.28 -10.69 7.43
CA ASN A 8 13.97 -11.33 7.44
C ASN A 8 12.89 -10.34 7.00
N ALA A 9 12.02 -10.74 6.05
CA ALA A 9 10.90 -9.92 5.59
C ALA A 9 9.97 -9.47 6.74
N GLY A 10 9.82 -10.30 7.77
CA GLY A 10 9.05 -9.96 8.97
C GLY A 10 9.67 -8.82 9.78
N ASP A 11 10.99 -8.62 9.72
CA ASP A 11 11.63 -7.49 10.40
C ASP A 11 11.39 -6.18 9.65
N LEU A 12 11.36 -6.20 8.32
CA LEU A 12 10.97 -5.05 7.51
C LEU A 12 9.53 -4.60 7.80
N LEU A 13 8.64 -5.56 8.03
CA LEU A 13 7.26 -5.27 8.44
C LEU A 13 7.22 -4.61 9.81
N LYS A 14 7.92 -5.17 10.81
CA LYS A 14 8.02 -4.59 12.16
C LYS A 14 8.62 -3.18 12.17
N VAL A 15 9.53 -2.88 11.25
CA VAL A 15 10.06 -1.52 11.06
C VAL A 15 8.98 -0.58 10.56
N ALA A 16 8.21 -1.00 9.55
CA ALA A 16 7.08 -0.22 9.05
C ALA A 16 6.05 0.03 10.16
N GLU A 17 5.74 -0.99 10.97
CA GLU A 17 4.82 -0.87 12.11
C GLU A 17 5.32 0.12 13.15
N MET A 18 6.62 0.06 13.47
CA MET A 18 7.26 0.99 14.39
C MET A 18 7.17 2.43 13.87
N ALA A 19 7.49 2.67 12.59
CA ALA A 19 7.35 3.99 11.99
C ALA A 19 5.90 4.48 12.03
N ARG A 20 4.91 3.63 11.71
CA ARG A 20 3.48 3.98 11.82
C ARG A 20 3.07 4.33 13.25
N GLY A 21 3.54 3.57 14.24
CA GLY A 21 3.28 3.82 15.67
C GLY A 21 3.86 5.14 16.18
N HIS A 22 4.88 5.67 15.49
CA HIS A 22 5.54 6.95 15.81
C HIS A 22 5.19 8.06 14.80
N GLY A 23 3.95 8.07 14.29
CA GLY A 23 3.44 9.15 13.44
C GLY A 23 3.98 9.14 12.00
N GLY A 24 4.50 8.01 11.53
CA GLY A 24 5.05 7.84 10.19
C GLY A 24 6.58 7.96 10.13
N TRP A 25 7.27 8.03 11.27
CA TRP A 25 8.71 8.27 11.37
C TRP A 25 9.36 7.31 12.36
N VAL A 26 10.63 6.96 12.15
CA VAL A 26 11.42 6.19 13.12
C VAL A 26 12.87 6.69 13.15
N SER A 27 13.46 6.82 14.33
CA SER A 27 14.87 7.20 14.47
C SER A 27 15.77 5.97 14.48
N PHE A 28 17.06 6.15 14.15
CA PHE A 28 18.03 5.05 14.25
C PHE A 28 18.14 4.51 15.69
N GLU A 29 18.08 5.37 16.71
CA GLU A 29 18.12 4.96 18.11
C GLU A 29 16.99 3.98 18.48
N LEU A 30 15.77 4.20 17.96
CA LEU A 30 14.65 3.29 18.18
C LEU A 30 14.87 1.92 17.52
N LEU A 31 15.42 1.92 16.31
CA LEU A 31 15.79 0.68 15.61
C LEU A 31 16.90 -0.06 16.37
N TYR A 32 17.95 0.64 16.78
CA TYR A 32 19.08 0.08 17.52
C TYR A 32 18.64 -0.47 18.89
N LYS A 33 17.73 0.21 19.59
CA LYS A 33 17.17 -0.29 20.86
C LYS A 33 16.47 -1.64 20.71
N LYS A 34 15.87 -1.92 19.54
CA LYS A 34 15.13 -3.16 19.29
C LYS A 34 16.01 -4.27 18.71
N TRP A 35 16.93 -3.94 17.82
CA TRP A 35 17.69 -4.93 17.03
C TRP A 35 19.21 -4.89 17.26
N GLY A 36 19.74 -3.98 18.07
CA GLY A 36 21.18 -3.81 18.27
C GLY A 36 21.89 -3.51 16.95
N ASP A 37 23.09 -4.07 16.77
CA ASP A 37 23.89 -3.88 15.55
C ASP A 37 23.18 -4.36 14.27
N TYR A 38 22.25 -5.30 14.36
CA TYR A 38 21.44 -5.76 13.24
C TYR A 38 20.50 -4.65 12.70
N ALA A 39 20.27 -3.57 13.47
CA ALA A 39 19.53 -2.40 13.00
C ALA A 39 20.16 -1.74 11.77
N PHE A 40 21.49 -1.82 11.60
CA PHE A 40 22.15 -1.29 10.40
C PHE A 40 21.71 -2.04 9.14
N ALA A 41 21.74 -3.39 9.17
CA ALA A 41 21.32 -4.22 8.05
C ALA A 41 19.83 -4.06 7.74
N ILE A 42 18.99 -4.02 8.78
CA ILE A 42 17.55 -3.78 8.64
C ILE A 42 17.29 -2.43 7.97
N LEU A 43 17.96 -1.37 8.43
CA LEU A 43 17.76 -0.03 7.92
C LEU A 43 18.18 0.07 6.45
N GLU A 44 19.33 -0.49 6.10
CA GLU A 44 19.82 -0.54 4.71
C GLU A 44 18.82 -1.28 3.82
N ALA A 45 18.37 -2.47 4.22
CA ALA A 45 17.38 -3.25 3.48
C ALA A 45 16.03 -2.52 3.37
N ALA A 46 15.56 -1.88 4.44
CA ALA A 46 14.30 -1.14 4.46
C ALA A 46 14.34 0.07 3.52
N GLN A 47 15.47 0.76 3.41
CA GLN A 47 15.65 1.85 2.45
C GLN A 47 15.76 1.33 1.02
N LEU A 48 16.58 0.31 0.79
CA LEU A 48 16.76 -0.32 -0.53
C LEU A 48 15.43 -0.80 -1.10
N LEU A 49 14.58 -1.39 -0.24
CA LEU A 49 13.27 -1.90 -0.63
C LEU A 49 12.17 -0.82 -0.58
N GLY A 50 12.48 0.42 -0.21
CA GLY A 50 11.53 1.54 -0.16
C GLY A 50 10.45 1.43 0.93
N VAL A 51 10.70 0.59 1.94
CA VAL A 51 9.89 0.46 3.16
C VAL A 51 10.05 1.72 4.02
N LEU A 52 11.28 2.20 4.14
CA LEU A 52 11.62 3.48 4.74
C LEU A 52 12.28 4.40 3.71
N LYS A 53 12.26 5.69 3.99
CA LYS A 53 13.01 6.71 3.25
C LYS A 53 13.82 7.53 4.23
N TRP A 54 15.04 7.87 3.86
CA TRP A 54 15.81 8.86 4.60
C TRP A 54 15.00 10.15 4.71
N ALA A 55 14.97 10.70 5.91
CA ALA A 55 14.29 11.95 6.17
C ALA A 55 15.00 12.71 7.29
N ARG A 56 14.58 13.95 7.48
CA ARG A 56 15.13 14.84 8.49
C ARG A 56 14.00 15.27 9.39
N GLU A 57 14.18 15.09 10.69
CA GLU A 57 13.28 15.66 11.69
C GLU A 57 13.98 16.88 12.29
N ASP A 58 13.43 18.06 12.01
CA ASP A 58 13.87 19.31 12.61
C ASP A 58 12.94 19.63 13.78
N GLY A 59 13.40 19.34 15.00
CA GLY A 59 12.64 19.57 16.23
C GLY A 59 13.50 20.22 17.31
N ALA A 60 12.96 21.24 17.99
CA ALA A 60 13.55 21.89 19.18
C ALA A 60 15.06 22.21 19.07
N GLY A 61 15.50 22.76 17.94
CA GLY A 61 16.88 23.20 17.73
C GLY A 61 17.91 22.07 17.52
N LYS A 62 17.50 20.80 17.40
CA LYS A 62 18.37 19.68 17.03
C LYS A 62 17.81 18.94 15.84
N THR A 63 18.55 18.98 14.74
CA THR A 63 18.32 18.10 13.60
C THR A 63 18.67 16.67 14.00
N ARG A 64 17.70 15.76 13.84
CA ARG A 64 17.92 14.33 14.03
C ARG A 64 17.73 13.59 12.71
N VAL A 65 18.57 12.57 12.51
CA VAL A 65 18.39 11.63 11.40
C VAL A 65 17.18 10.75 11.72
N ALA A 66 16.15 10.87 10.90
CA ALA A 66 14.93 10.09 11.01
C ALA A 66 14.65 9.39 9.69
N TYR A 67 13.76 8.41 9.73
CA TYR A 67 13.36 7.66 8.56
C TYR A 67 11.85 7.67 8.45
N ALA A 68 11.35 8.27 7.38
CA ALA A 68 9.92 8.32 7.11
C ALA A 68 9.44 7.01 6.52
N LEU A 69 8.20 6.63 6.80
CA LEU A 69 7.55 5.50 6.17
C LEU A 69 7.46 5.72 4.66
N GLY A 70 8.08 4.81 3.90
CA GLY A 70 8.06 4.82 2.45
C GLY A 70 6.76 4.27 1.87
N LYS A 71 6.54 4.49 0.56
CA LYS A 71 5.33 4.04 -0.15
C LYS A 71 5.12 2.52 -0.02
N ARG A 72 6.19 1.72 -0.17
CA ARG A 72 6.09 0.26 -0.03
C ARG A 72 5.84 -0.17 1.42
N GLY A 73 6.37 0.55 2.39
CA GLY A 73 6.08 0.32 3.81
C GLY A 73 4.61 0.57 4.12
N ALA A 74 4.03 1.65 3.62
CA ALA A 74 2.60 1.92 3.75
C ALA A 74 1.74 0.84 3.08
N VAL A 75 2.12 0.38 1.88
CA VAL A 75 1.44 -0.73 1.19
C VAL A 75 1.52 -2.03 2.00
N LEU A 76 2.68 -2.39 2.52
CA LEU A 76 2.87 -3.56 3.39
C LEU A 76 1.96 -3.52 4.62
N LEU A 77 1.85 -2.35 5.27
CA LEU A 77 0.98 -2.18 6.43
C LEU A 77 -0.50 -2.21 6.07
N ASN A 78 -0.88 -1.69 4.91
CA ASN A 78 -2.25 -1.77 4.41
C ASN A 78 -2.63 -3.22 4.12
N LEU A 79 -1.71 -4.04 3.59
CA LEU A 79 -1.92 -5.47 3.37
C LEU A 79 -2.18 -6.26 4.67
N LEU A 80 -1.70 -5.80 5.83
CA LEU A 80 -2.03 -6.42 7.11
C LEU A 80 -3.45 -6.09 7.61
N VAL A 81 -3.91 -4.86 7.36
CA VAL A 81 -5.24 -4.39 7.78
C VAL A 81 -6.32 -4.88 6.82
N ASP A 82 -5.95 -4.98 5.56
CA ASP A 82 -6.80 -5.29 4.44
C ASP A 82 -6.03 -6.24 3.51
N PRO A 83 -6.25 -7.56 3.58
CA PRO A 83 -5.48 -8.54 2.82
C PRO A 83 -5.69 -8.44 1.31
N CYS A 84 -6.67 -7.65 0.86
CA CYS A 84 -6.97 -7.45 -0.56
C CYS A 84 -7.16 -5.98 -0.92
N PRO A 85 -6.14 -5.11 -0.81
CA PRO A 85 -6.27 -3.70 -1.16
C PRO A 85 -6.68 -3.55 -2.63
N ILE A 86 -7.74 -2.80 -2.86
CA ILE A 86 -8.27 -2.53 -4.19
C ILE A 86 -8.42 -1.02 -4.30
N ASP A 87 -7.73 -0.42 -5.25
CA ASP A 87 -7.95 0.96 -5.67
C ASP A 87 -8.33 0.99 -7.16
N ALA A 88 -8.86 2.11 -7.62
CA ALA A 88 -9.21 2.29 -9.02
C ALA A 88 -8.80 3.67 -9.51
N TYR A 89 -8.40 3.74 -10.77
CA TYR A 89 -8.05 4.98 -11.43
C TYR A 89 -8.42 4.92 -12.91
N ILE A 90 -8.55 6.08 -13.54
CA ILE A 90 -8.78 6.17 -14.97
C ILE A 90 -7.48 6.64 -15.62
N HIS A 91 -7.01 5.86 -16.59
CA HIS A 91 -5.82 6.18 -17.36
C HIS A 91 -6.15 6.09 -18.85
N ARG A 92 -5.98 7.21 -19.56
CA ARG A 92 -6.32 7.33 -21.00
C ARG A 92 -7.74 6.84 -21.34
N GLY A 93 -8.71 7.19 -20.48
CA GLY A 93 -10.11 6.80 -20.66
C GLY A 93 -10.46 5.36 -20.27
N VAL A 94 -9.48 4.56 -19.83
CA VAL A 94 -9.67 3.17 -19.41
C VAL A 94 -9.67 3.09 -17.89
N LEU A 95 -10.68 2.41 -17.32
CA LEU A 95 -10.72 2.08 -15.91
C LEU A 95 -9.67 0.99 -15.61
N ARG A 96 -8.80 1.28 -14.65
CA ARG A 96 -7.79 0.35 -14.13
C ARG A 96 -8.00 0.16 -12.64
N LEU A 97 -7.90 -1.08 -12.21
CA LEU A 97 -7.87 -1.49 -10.82
C LEU A 97 -6.43 -1.72 -10.41
N ASP A 98 -6.00 -1.13 -9.31
CA ASP A 98 -4.76 -1.51 -8.64
C ASP A 98 -5.11 -2.56 -7.59
N THR A 99 -4.57 -3.76 -7.75
CA THR A 99 -4.88 -4.93 -6.91
C THR A 99 -3.58 -5.58 -6.42
N PRO A 100 -3.62 -6.49 -5.44
CA PRO A 100 -2.40 -7.17 -4.95
C PRO A 100 -1.71 -8.01 -6.02
N LEU A 101 -2.44 -8.39 -7.06
CA LEU A 101 -1.95 -9.14 -8.22
C LEU A 101 -1.33 -8.23 -9.30
N GLY A 102 -1.34 -6.92 -9.07
CA GLY A 102 -0.95 -5.91 -10.03
C GLY A 102 -2.16 -5.22 -10.70
N PRO A 103 -1.87 -4.31 -11.64
CA PRO A 103 -2.89 -3.51 -12.29
C PRO A 103 -3.72 -4.32 -13.29
N LEU A 104 -5.04 -4.26 -13.19
CA LEU A 104 -6.00 -4.91 -14.09
C LEU A 104 -6.82 -3.86 -14.84
N SER A 105 -6.93 -3.98 -16.16
CA SER A 105 -7.87 -3.16 -16.94
C SER A 105 -9.22 -3.85 -16.95
N VAL A 106 -10.28 -3.14 -16.56
CA VAL A 106 -11.60 -3.74 -16.35
C VAL A 106 -12.69 -2.85 -16.92
N ALA A 107 -13.68 -3.44 -17.58
CA ALA A 107 -14.89 -2.73 -17.98
C ALA A 107 -15.73 -2.39 -16.74
N PRO A 108 -16.32 -1.17 -16.64
CA PRO A 108 -17.15 -0.75 -15.51
C PRO A 108 -18.55 -1.41 -15.49
N GLU A 109 -18.61 -2.67 -15.89
CA GLU A 109 -19.82 -3.48 -15.97
C GLU A 109 -19.95 -4.38 -14.73
N PRO A 110 -21.16 -4.50 -14.12
CA PRO A 110 -21.39 -5.31 -12.93
C PRO A 110 -20.88 -6.75 -13.04
N GLY A 111 -21.11 -7.41 -14.18
CA GLY A 111 -20.70 -8.80 -14.39
C GLY A 111 -19.18 -8.98 -14.38
N TYR A 112 -18.45 -8.09 -15.03
CA TYR A 112 -16.98 -8.11 -15.03
C TYR A 112 -16.41 -7.80 -13.65
N MET A 113 -16.94 -6.79 -12.95
CA MET A 113 -16.52 -6.47 -11.59
C MET A 113 -16.80 -7.63 -10.62
N LEU A 114 -17.92 -8.34 -10.77
CA LEU A 114 -18.23 -9.52 -9.97
C LEU A 114 -17.24 -10.66 -10.25
N SER A 115 -16.95 -10.95 -11.53
CA SER A 115 -15.94 -11.96 -11.89
C SER A 115 -14.56 -11.65 -11.30
N VAL A 116 -14.15 -10.38 -11.31
CA VAL A 116 -12.90 -9.93 -10.68
C VAL A 116 -12.96 -10.11 -9.16
N ALA A 117 -14.09 -9.80 -8.53
CA ALA A 117 -14.27 -9.99 -7.09
C ALA A 117 -14.11 -11.46 -6.68
N TYR A 118 -14.67 -12.40 -7.44
CA TYR A 118 -14.50 -13.84 -7.21
C TYR A 118 -13.04 -14.27 -7.30
N LYS A 119 -12.32 -13.84 -8.35
CA LYS A 119 -10.89 -14.16 -8.50
C LYS A 119 -10.04 -13.59 -7.36
N LEU A 120 -10.34 -12.36 -6.94
CA LEU A 120 -9.66 -11.74 -5.81
C LEU A 120 -10.00 -12.43 -4.49
N ALA A 121 -11.23 -12.92 -4.31
CA ALA A 121 -11.64 -13.64 -3.11
C ALA A 121 -10.88 -14.96 -2.93
N GLU A 122 -10.69 -15.71 -4.01
CA GLU A 122 -9.93 -16.96 -4.01
C GLU A 122 -8.47 -16.74 -3.61
N ILE A 123 -7.89 -15.61 -4.00
CA ILE A 123 -6.46 -15.33 -3.83
C ILE A 123 -6.18 -14.64 -2.50
N CYS A 124 -6.96 -13.61 -2.17
CA CYS A 124 -6.76 -12.80 -0.98
C CYS A 124 -7.37 -13.42 0.29
N GLY A 125 -8.25 -14.42 0.14
CA GLY A 125 -9.06 -14.96 1.23
C GLY A 125 -10.14 -13.95 1.65
N GLY A 126 -11.39 -14.23 1.31
CA GLY A 126 -12.51 -13.38 1.71
C GLY A 126 -13.82 -13.73 1.04
N ASP A 127 -14.87 -12.98 1.37
CA ASP A 127 -16.19 -13.12 0.75
C ASP A 127 -16.26 -12.34 -0.58
N PRO A 128 -16.61 -12.99 -1.71
CA PRO A 128 -16.73 -12.34 -3.01
C PRO A 128 -17.69 -11.14 -3.02
N ARG A 129 -18.78 -11.17 -2.23
CA ARG A 129 -19.75 -10.06 -2.20
C ARG A 129 -19.16 -8.84 -1.51
N SER A 130 -18.42 -9.04 -0.43
CA SER A 130 -17.69 -7.99 0.28
C SER A 130 -16.63 -7.33 -0.61
N LEU A 131 -15.87 -8.14 -1.37
CA LEU A 131 -14.90 -7.62 -2.34
C LEU A 131 -15.57 -6.90 -3.52
N TYR A 132 -16.73 -7.37 -3.97
CA TYR A 132 -17.51 -6.69 -5.00
C TYR A 132 -17.98 -5.30 -4.55
N LEU A 133 -18.48 -5.17 -3.33
CA LEU A 133 -18.87 -3.86 -2.78
C LEU A 133 -17.68 -2.90 -2.68
N LYS A 134 -16.53 -3.42 -2.27
CA LYS A 134 -15.28 -2.67 -2.18
C LYS A 134 -14.77 -2.21 -3.56
N LEU A 135 -14.80 -3.10 -4.56
CA LEU A 135 -14.53 -2.78 -5.97
C LEU A 135 -15.44 -1.67 -6.47
N LYS A 136 -16.76 -1.83 -6.26
CA LYS A 136 -17.77 -0.86 -6.67
C LYS A 136 -17.49 0.53 -6.07
N LEU A 137 -17.11 0.58 -4.80
CA LEU A 137 -16.76 1.82 -4.11
C LEU A 137 -15.47 2.46 -4.64
N ALA A 138 -14.42 1.67 -4.90
CA ALA A 138 -13.17 2.14 -5.50
C ALA A 138 -13.42 2.71 -6.91
N VAL A 139 -14.14 1.97 -7.75
CA VAL A 139 -14.51 2.39 -9.11
C VAL A 139 -15.36 3.65 -9.08
N TYR A 140 -16.34 3.75 -8.18
CA TYR A 140 -17.15 4.95 -8.03
C TYR A 140 -16.30 6.19 -7.67
N LYS A 141 -15.35 6.05 -6.75
CA LYS A 141 -14.41 7.12 -6.40
C LYS A 141 -13.53 7.53 -7.59
N ALA A 142 -13.04 6.56 -8.37
CA ALA A 142 -12.24 6.81 -9.56
C ALA A 142 -13.01 7.58 -10.63
N VAL A 143 -14.24 7.14 -10.93
CA VAL A 143 -15.12 7.79 -11.90
C VAL A 143 -15.47 9.21 -11.47
N LYS A 144 -15.83 9.42 -10.19
CA LYS A 144 -16.14 10.75 -9.65
C LYS A 144 -14.96 11.73 -9.72
N ARG A 145 -13.72 11.22 -9.70
CA ARG A 145 -12.50 12.04 -9.84
C ARG A 145 -12.13 12.30 -11.30
N ALA A 146 -12.71 11.58 -12.25
CA ALA A 146 -12.45 11.73 -13.68
C ALA A 146 -13.48 12.66 -14.32
N ASN A 147 -13.16 13.95 -14.30
CA ASN A 147 -13.99 15.00 -14.90
C ASN A 147 -14.38 14.66 -16.35
N GLY A 148 -15.68 14.58 -16.62
CA GLY A 148 -16.25 14.43 -17.97
C GLY A 148 -16.59 12.99 -18.38
N LEU A 149 -16.15 11.99 -17.60
CA LEU A 149 -16.47 10.57 -17.83
C LEU A 149 -17.64 10.09 -16.95
N GLU A 150 -18.11 10.88 -15.99
CA GLU A 150 -19.14 10.45 -15.04
C GLU A 150 -20.44 10.08 -15.74
N LYS A 151 -20.85 10.86 -16.75
CA LYS A 151 -22.11 10.65 -17.50
C LYS A 151 -22.19 9.30 -18.22
N TRP A 152 -21.05 8.71 -18.58
CA TRP A 152 -20.99 7.44 -19.31
C TRP A 152 -20.80 6.25 -18.37
N LEU A 153 -20.07 6.43 -17.27
CA LEU A 153 -19.65 5.34 -16.40
C LEU A 153 -20.54 5.18 -15.15
N VAL A 154 -21.10 6.26 -14.60
CA VAL A 154 -21.98 6.20 -13.41
C VAL A 154 -23.27 5.42 -13.65
N PRO A 155 -23.96 5.51 -14.82
CA PRO A 155 -25.16 4.73 -15.08
C PRO A 155 -24.91 3.21 -15.03
N GLN A 156 -23.73 2.76 -15.44
CA GLN A 156 -23.34 1.34 -15.43
C GLN A 156 -23.09 0.82 -14.01
N LEU A 157 -22.73 1.72 -13.07
CA LEU A 157 -22.48 1.40 -11.66
C LEU A 157 -23.73 1.44 -10.77
N ARG A 158 -24.84 2.03 -11.22
CA ARG A 158 -26.08 2.15 -10.42
C ARG A 158 -26.97 0.90 -10.48
N ARG A 159 -26.75 0.01 -11.45
CA ARG A 159 -27.40 -1.31 -11.52
C ARG A 159 -26.65 -2.32 -10.64
#